data_AF-A0A6I6N9G6-F1
#
_entry.id   AF-A0A6I6N9G6-F1
#
_cell.length_a   1.000
_cell.length_b   1.000
_cell.length_c   1.000
_cell.angle_alpha   90.00
_cell.angle_beta   90.00
_cell.angle_gamma   90.00
#
_symmetry.space_group_name_H-M   'P 1'
#
loop_
_entity.id
_entity.type
_entity.pdbx_description
1 polymer ?
#
loop_
_entity_poly.entity_id
_entity_poly.type
_entity_poly.pdbx_seq_one_letter_code
_entity_poly.pdbx_strand_id
1 'polypeptide(L)'
;MQECRLPGFVPENARARDHGHDERGTTMTGVEPSRLDDQQLMKELETIHRTRHDTLLYGSNDALRAHNERMAQLEGEYLRRNPRRLVSAGRTREGARERCCGEATVPRTSGT
;
A
#
# COMPACT_ATOMS: atom_id res chain seq x y z
N MET A 1 1.85 -48.29 -36.69
CA MET A 1 1.35 -47.07 -37.35
C MET A 1 0.12 -46.64 -36.55
N GLN A 2 0.26 -45.57 -35.75
CA GLN A 2 -0.29 -44.25 -36.12
C GLN A 2 -1.79 -44.27 -35.74
N GLU A 3 -2.28 -43.69 -34.63
CA GLU A 3 -2.47 -42.27 -34.30
C GLU A 3 -2.95 -42.26 -32.82
N CYS A 4 -2.33 -41.56 -31.88
CA CYS A 4 -2.52 -40.13 -31.58
C CYS A 4 -3.89 -39.75 -31.00
N ARG A 5 -3.81 -39.20 -29.77
CA ARG A 5 -4.66 -38.16 -29.15
C ARG A 5 -5.77 -38.64 -28.20
N LEU A 6 -5.40 -38.68 -26.92
CA LEU A 6 -6.30 -38.59 -25.77
C LEU A 6 -7.23 -37.37 -25.94
N PRO A 7 -8.55 -37.49 -25.69
CA PRO A 7 -9.44 -36.33 -25.67
C PRO A 7 -9.02 -35.40 -24.53
N GLY A 8 -8.91 -34.12 -24.89
CA GLY A 8 -8.27 -33.07 -24.11
C GLY A 8 -8.75 -33.00 -22.66
N PHE A 9 -7.79 -33.16 -21.76
CA PHE A 9 -7.82 -32.51 -20.47
C PHE A 9 -7.74 -31.00 -20.73
N VAL A 10 -8.91 -30.35 -20.82
CA VAL A 10 -8.98 -28.90 -20.74
C VAL A 10 -8.97 -28.56 -19.25
N PRO A 11 -7.94 -27.85 -18.74
CA PRO A 11 -8.06 -27.25 -17.42
C PRO A 11 -9.19 -26.20 -17.46
N GLU A 12 -10.35 -26.52 -16.89
CA GLU A 12 -11.45 -25.56 -16.64
C GLU A 12 -11.08 -24.65 -15.46
N ASN A 13 -10.04 -23.87 -15.67
CA ASN A 13 -9.64 -22.79 -14.79
C ASN A 13 -8.98 -21.69 -15.63
N ALA A 14 -9.59 -21.43 -16.80
CA ALA A 14 -9.68 -20.09 -17.36
C ALA A 14 -10.59 -19.23 -16.47
N ARG A 15 -10.25 -19.08 -15.19
CA ARG A 15 -10.62 -17.87 -14.46
C ARG A 15 -9.72 -16.79 -15.01
N ALA A 16 -10.08 -16.31 -16.20
CA ALA A 16 -9.84 -14.93 -16.55
C ALA A 16 -10.32 -14.14 -15.33
N ARG A 17 -9.36 -13.71 -14.50
CA ARG A 17 -9.61 -12.60 -13.60
C ARG A 17 -9.74 -11.42 -14.53
N ASP A 18 -10.96 -11.31 -15.07
CA ASP A 18 -11.59 -10.06 -15.33
C ASP A 18 -11.49 -9.28 -14.02
N HIS A 19 -10.33 -8.64 -13.82
CA HIS A 19 -10.29 -7.38 -13.12
C HIS A 19 -10.87 -6.37 -14.11
N GLY A 20 -12.17 -6.53 -14.39
CA GLY A 20 -13.03 -5.39 -14.56
C GLY A 20 -12.73 -4.53 -13.35
N HIS A 21 -11.87 -3.54 -13.58
CA HIS A 21 -11.61 -2.49 -12.61
C HIS A 21 -12.91 -1.71 -12.60
N ASP A 22 -13.84 -2.27 -11.83
CA ASP A 22 -15.14 -1.74 -11.50
C ASP A 22 -14.88 -0.28 -11.18
N GLU A 23 -15.60 0.60 -11.88
CA GLU A 23 -15.60 2.04 -11.70
C GLU A 23 -16.19 2.45 -10.32
N ARG A 24 -16.06 1.54 -9.34
CA ARG A 24 -16.02 1.73 -7.89
C ARG A 24 -14.63 2.10 -7.39
N GLY A 25 -13.81 2.70 -8.26
CA GLY A 25 -12.68 3.54 -7.88
C GLY A 25 -13.15 4.82 -7.19
N THR A 26 -13.62 4.67 -5.95
CA THR A 26 -13.43 5.69 -4.91
C THR A 26 -14.02 7.06 -5.26
N THR A 27 -15.33 7.23 -5.04
CA THR A 27 -15.84 8.50 -4.53
C THR A 27 -15.17 8.73 -3.17
N MET A 28 -13.90 9.15 -3.19
CA MET A 28 -13.17 9.63 -2.04
C MET A 28 -14.01 10.79 -1.53
N THR A 29 -14.79 10.53 -0.49
CA THR A 29 -15.67 11.46 0.18
C THR A 29 -15.00 12.84 0.15
N GLY A 30 -15.56 13.77 -0.61
CA GLY A 30 -15.00 15.13 -0.82
C GLY A 30 -15.07 16.00 0.43
N VAL A 31 -15.02 15.37 1.60
CA VAL A 31 -15.07 16.00 2.90
C VAL A 31 -13.66 16.38 3.28
N GLU A 32 -13.50 17.64 3.69
CA GLU A 32 -12.26 18.16 4.22
C GLU A 32 -11.73 17.28 5.36
N PRO A 33 -10.43 16.92 5.37
CA PRO A 33 -9.81 16.11 6.43
C PRO A 33 -10.10 16.64 7.83
N SER A 34 -10.12 17.97 7.98
CA SER A 34 -10.37 18.63 9.26
C SER A 34 -11.80 18.47 9.78
N ARG A 35 -12.73 18.00 8.95
CA ARG A 35 -14.11 17.66 9.35
C ARG A 35 -14.31 16.17 9.63
N LEU A 36 -13.31 15.33 9.38
CA LEU A 36 -13.39 13.91 9.67
C LEU A 36 -13.20 13.67 11.18
N ASP A 37 -14.02 12.78 11.75
CA ASP A 37 -13.77 12.21 13.08
C ASP A 37 -12.51 11.32 13.04
N ASP A 38 -11.87 11.06 14.18
CA ASP A 38 -10.67 10.23 14.25
C ASP A 38 -10.90 8.83 13.67
N GLN A 39 -12.05 8.20 13.92
CA GLN A 39 -12.34 6.88 13.38
C GLN A 39 -12.44 6.90 11.85
N GLN A 40 -13.08 7.95 11.31
CA GLN A 40 -13.20 8.12 9.87
C GLN A 40 -11.84 8.45 9.24
N LEU A 41 -11.05 9.33 9.85
CA LEU A 41 -9.71 9.68 9.40
C LEU A 41 -8.82 8.43 9.29
N MET A 42 -8.85 7.54 10.29
CA MET A 42 -8.09 6.29 10.25
C MET A 42 -8.54 5.37 9.11
N LYS A 43 -9.86 5.26 8.88
CA LYS A 43 -10.43 4.45 7.80
C LYS A 43 -10.08 5.00 6.42
N GLU A 44 -10.13 6.32 6.24
CA GLU A 44 -9.76 6.98 4.99
C GLU A 44 -8.25 6.85 4.73
N LEU A 45 -7.40 6.99 5.76
CA LEU A 45 -5.95 6.77 5.67
C LEU A 45 -5.60 5.35 5.22
N GLU A 46 -6.24 4.34 5.82
CA GLU A 46 -6.06 2.95 5.40
C GLU A 46 -6.47 2.76 3.93
N THR A 47 -7.63 3.32 3.56
CA THR A 47 -8.18 3.19 2.21
C THR A 47 -7.28 3.85 1.16
N ILE A 48 -6.86 5.10 1.40
CA ILE A 48 -6.03 5.86 0.45
C ILE A 48 -4.63 5.27 0.28
N HIS A 49 -4.08 4.65 1.33
CA HIS A 49 -2.81 3.93 1.26
C HIS A 49 -2.95 2.62 0.49
N ARG A 50 -4.04 1.88 0.71
CA ARG A 50 -4.32 0.62 -0.01
C ARG A 50 -4.46 0.87 -1.51
N THR A 51 -5.25 1.84 -1.92
CA THR A 51 -5.52 2.11 -3.33
C THR A 51 -4.43 2.92 -4.04
N ARG A 52 -3.43 3.43 -3.31
CA ARG A 52 -2.30 4.18 -3.89
C ARG A 52 -1.59 3.40 -5.00
N HIS A 53 -1.34 2.11 -4.78
CA HIS A 53 -0.60 1.31 -5.74
C HIS A 53 -1.41 1.11 -7.03
N ASP A 54 -2.71 0.88 -6.89
CA ASP A 54 -3.62 0.74 -8.03
C ASP A 54 -3.72 2.03 -8.83
N THR A 55 -3.83 3.19 -8.16
CA THR A 55 -3.82 4.51 -8.83
C THR A 55 -2.47 4.80 -9.50
N LEU A 56 -1.35 4.34 -8.92
CA LEU A 56 -0.03 4.49 -9.53
C LEU A 56 0.13 3.68 -10.81
N LEU A 57 -0.41 2.46 -10.86
CA LEU A 57 -0.26 1.55 -12.00
C LEU A 57 -1.29 1.81 -13.11
N TYR A 58 -2.52 2.16 -12.74
CA TYR A 58 -3.66 2.19 -13.68
C TYR A 58 -4.36 3.56 -13.74
N GLY A 59 -3.99 4.50 -12.88
CA GLY A 59 -4.57 5.84 -12.86
C GLY A 59 -3.95 6.78 -13.91
N SER A 60 -4.72 7.79 -14.31
CA SER A 60 -4.18 8.90 -15.11
C SER A 60 -3.25 9.79 -14.26
N ASN A 61 -2.41 10.60 -14.91
CA ASN A 61 -1.53 11.54 -14.21
C ASN A 61 -2.32 12.52 -13.33
N ASP A 62 -3.50 12.97 -13.78
CA ASP A 62 -4.36 13.87 -13.00
C ASP A 62 -5.01 13.15 -11.81
N ALA A 63 -5.43 11.90 -11.99
CA ALA A 63 -5.94 11.07 -10.90
C ALA A 63 -4.86 10.82 -9.84
N LEU A 64 -3.63 10.51 -10.28
CA LEU A 64 -2.49 10.32 -9.37
C LEU A 64 -2.16 11.62 -8.61
N ARG A 65 -2.20 12.78 -9.27
CA ARG A 65 -1.97 14.07 -8.62
C ARG A 65 -3.02 14.35 -7.55
N ALA A 66 -4.30 14.20 -7.88
CA ALA A 66 -5.39 14.39 -6.92
C ALA A 66 -5.31 13.39 -5.74
N HIS A 67 -4.88 12.15 -6.02
CA HIS A 67 -4.68 11.13 -4.99
C HIS A 67 -3.54 11.50 -4.04
N ASN A 68 -2.41 11.99 -4.56
CA ASN A 68 -1.27 12.44 -3.76
C ASN A 68 -1.62 13.65 -2.90
N GLU A 69 -2.35 14.63 -3.45
CA GLU A 69 -2.80 15.81 -2.72
C GLU A 69 -3.71 15.42 -1.54
N ARG A 70 -4.71 14.56 -1.78
CA ARG A 70 -5.60 14.08 -0.71
C ARG A 70 -4.84 13.27 0.35
N MET A 71 -3.86 12.46 -0.04
CA MET A 71 -3.02 11.69 0.89
C MET A 71 -2.23 12.60 1.82
N ALA A 72 -1.59 13.63 1.26
CA ALA A 72 -0.85 14.62 2.04
C ALA A 72 -1.76 15.37 3.04
N GLN A 73 -2.99 15.69 2.62
CA GLN A 73 -3.97 16.35 3.47
C GLN A 73 -4.40 15.48 4.67
N LEU A 74 -4.74 14.20 4.43
CA LEU A 74 -5.13 13.26 5.50
C LEU A 74 -3.96 12.97 6.46
N GLU A 75 -2.76 12.77 5.93
CA GLU A 75 -1.55 12.55 6.74
C GLU A 75 -1.22 13.78 7.59
N GLY A 76 -1.33 14.98 7.01
CA GLY A 76 -1.14 16.23 7.72
C GLY A 76 -2.10 16.41 8.89
N GLU A 77 -3.39 16.10 8.67
CA GLU A 77 -4.39 16.13 9.75
C GLU A 77 -4.06 15.11 10.86
N TYR A 78 -3.68 13.90 10.50
CA TYR A 78 -3.28 12.87 11.47
C TYR A 78 -2.07 13.31 12.30
N LEU A 79 -1.05 13.88 11.68
CA LEU A 79 0.12 14.39 12.40
C LEU A 79 -0.22 15.57 13.31
N ARG A 80 -1.12 16.47 12.89
CA ARG A 80 -1.60 17.58 13.73
C ARG A 80 -2.33 17.07 14.98
N ARG A 81 -3.18 16.04 14.85
CA ARG A 81 -3.91 15.43 15.97
C ARG A 81 -3.04 14.56 16.87
N ASN A 82 -1.94 14.02 16.35
CA ASN A 82 -1.07 13.07 17.05
C ASN A 82 0.36 13.61 17.21
N PRO A 83 0.58 14.73 17.93
CA PRO A 83 1.91 15.31 18.10
C PRO A 83 2.86 14.42 18.92
N ARG A 84 2.33 13.49 19.72
CA ARG A 84 3.10 12.52 20.52
C ARG A 84 3.28 11.16 19.84
N ARG A 85 3.11 11.09 18.51
CA ARG A 85 3.28 9.83 17.78
C ARG A 85 4.66 9.24 18.05
N LEU A 86 4.68 8.01 18.56
CA LEU A 86 5.90 7.24 18.77
C LEU A 86 6.52 6.93 17.40
N VAL A 87 7.60 7.63 17.08
CA VAL A 87 8.44 7.29 15.92
C VAL A 87 9.37 6.18 16.36
N SER A 88 9.20 4.99 15.80
CA SER A 88 10.15 3.90 16.04
C SER A 88 11.55 4.34 15.58
N ALA A 89 12.53 4.32 16.48
CA ALA A 89 13.92 4.66 16.15
C ALA A 89 14.43 3.85 14.94
N GLY A 90 13.97 2.61 14.78
CA GLY A 90 14.30 1.77 13.64
C GLY A 90 13.86 2.33 12.27
N ARG A 91 12.87 3.21 12.26
CA ARG A 91 12.32 3.91 11.09
C ARG A 91 12.88 5.33 10.91
N THR A 92 13.79 5.78 11.79
CA THR A 92 14.53 7.04 11.60
C THR A 92 15.86 6.77 10.91
N ARG A 93 16.41 7.83 10.29
CA ARG A 93 17.75 7.78 9.70
C ARG A 93 18.83 7.56 10.76
N GLU A 94 18.63 8.10 11.96
CA GLU A 94 19.53 7.95 13.09
C GLU A 94 19.56 6.50 13.59
N GLY A 95 18.40 5.88 13.85
CA GLY A 95 18.38 4.48 14.24
C GLY A 95 18.80 3.52 13.13
N ALA A 96 18.72 3.91 11.84
CA ALA A 96 19.34 3.16 10.75
C ALA A 96 20.88 3.20 10.82
N ARG A 97 21.46 4.34 11.21
CA ARG A 97 22.90 4.49 11.43
C ARG A 97 23.38 3.72 12.66
N GLU A 98 22.62 3.76 13.75
CA GLU A 98 22.92 2.99 14.96
C GLU A 98 22.92 1.48 14.71
N ARG A 99 21.96 0.95 13.91
CA ARG A 99 21.98 -0.46 13.49
C ARG A 99 23.18 -0.82 12.63
N CYS A 100 23.55 0.03 11.67
CA CYS A 100 24.71 -0.20 10.82
C CYS A 100 26.03 -0.18 11.62
N CYS A 101 26.10 0.64 12.68
CA CYS A 101 27.24 0.69 13.58
C CYS A 101 27.26 -0.48 14.60
N GLY A 102 26.10 -0.98 15.01
CA GLY A 102 25.96 -2.10 15.95
C GLY A 102 26.16 -3.48 15.32
N GLU A 103 25.86 -3.65 14.03
CA GLU A 103 26.04 -4.91 13.28
C GLU A 103 27.52 -5.26 13.04
N ALA A 104 28.42 -4.27 13.06
CA ALA A 104 29.86 -4.49 12.79
C ALA A 104 30.60 -5.28 13.90
N THR A 105 29.98 -5.52 15.06
CA THR A 105 30.64 -6.10 16.24
C THR A 105 30.12 -7.50 16.61
N VAL A 106 29.06 -8.01 15.98
CA VAL A 106 28.56 -9.37 16.25
C VAL A 106 29.04 -10.35 15.18
N PRO A 107 30.05 -11.21 15.43
CA PRO A 107 30.35 -12.31 14.52
C PRO A 107 29.14 -13.23 14.47
N ARG A 108 28.45 -13.25 13.33
CA ARG A 108 27.39 -14.22 13.02
C ARG A 108 27.95 -15.64 13.13
N THR A 109 27.77 -16.27 14.28
CA THR A 109 28.03 -17.71 14.42
C THR A 109 26.96 -18.44 13.62
N SER A 110 27.33 -18.82 12.41
CA SER A 110 26.49 -19.69 11.57
C SER A 110 26.74 -21.10 12.09
N GLY A 111 25.82 -21.60 12.93
CA GLY A 111 25.85 -22.96 13.45
C GLY A 111 25.46 -23.96 12.36
N THR A 112 26.33 -24.94 12.16
CA THR A 112 26.25 -26.10 11.26
C THR A 112 25.11 -27.05 11.64
#